data_AF-A0A8H3EKC9-F1
#
_entry.id   AF-A0A8H3EKC9-F1
#
_cell.length_a   1.000
_cell.length_b   1.000
_cell.length_c   1.000
_cell.angle_alpha   90.00
_cell.angle_beta   90.00
_cell.angle_gamma   90.00
#
_symmetry.space_group_name_H-M   'P 1'
#
loop_
_entity.id
_entity.type
_entity.pdbx_description
1 polymer ?
#
loop_
_entity_poly.entity_id
_entity_poly.type
_entity_poly.pdbx_seq_one_letter_code
_entity_poly.pdbx_strand_id
1 'polypeptide(L)'
;MQQENLDQLSNPLFNTDHIVVYPQGFLNHWQPGPYATSNASDLDFTAALLPHLQNTFCINSNRIYATGKSVGGGFVSALACDPHLGPQFAAFAPVSGAYYWDTPSNHTACDPGPRTPNNQAPVLEFHGLNDTTIPYDGGWHQGVDLPNVGMWAGWWKVRNGCSADQGPNVIKSFGGNVERIVYGGCAVEHWKIAGLGHAWPSTLPNSDNSQGTYVNATPVIVDWFRGHSLGSSLIG
;
A
#
# COMPACT_ATOMS: atom_id res chain seq x y z
N MET A 1 3.05 -14.30 -11.84
CA MET A 1 2.37 -14.09 -13.14
C MET A 1 0.95 -13.51 -13.00
N GLN A 2 0.08 -14.00 -12.11
CA GLN A 2 -1.28 -13.42 -12.00
C GLN A 2 -1.27 -11.94 -11.55
N GLN A 3 -0.51 -11.61 -10.51
CA GLN A 3 -0.42 -10.24 -9.99
C GLN A 3 0.27 -9.29 -10.99
N GLU A 4 1.37 -9.72 -11.62
CA GLU A 4 2.06 -8.94 -12.66
C GLU A 4 1.15 -8.56 -13.85
N ASN A 5 0.34 -9.50 -14.33
CA ASN A 5 -0.61 -9.22 -15.40
C ASN A 5 -1.71 -8.23 -14.97
N LEU A 6 -2.03 -8.20 -13.68
CA LEU A 6 -3.07 -7.34 -13.13
C LEU A 6 -2.55 -5.91 -12.90
N ASP A 7 -1.41 -5.77 -12.22
CA ASP A 7 -0.87 -4.47 -11.86
C ASP A 7 -0.01 -3.82 -12.93
N GLN A 8 0.51 -4.57 -13.90
CA GLN A 8 1.32 -4.02 -14.99
C GLN A 8 2.54 -3.20 -14.49
N LEU A 9 3.07 -3.45 -13.29
CA LEU A 9 4.20 -2.69 -12.76
C LEU A 9 5.50 -2.98 -13.54
N SER A 10 5.63 -4.13 -14.18
CA SER A 10 6.74 -4.45 -15.09
C SER A 10 6.54 -3.91 -16.51
N ASN A 11 5.41 -3.25 -16.80
CA ASN A 11 5.11 -2.72 -18.12
C ASN A 11 5.97 -1.47 -18.41
N PRO A 12 6.79 -1.48 -19.49
CA PRO A 12 7.69 -0.37 -19.81
C PRO A 12 6.99 0.94 -20.19
N LEU A 13 5.67 0.91 -20.42
CA LEU A 13 4.88 2.13 -20.62
C LEU A 13 4.70 2.93 -19.32
N PHE A 14 4.73 2.27 -18.16
CA PHE A 14 4.52 2.91 -16.85
C PHE A 14 5.82 2.96 -16.03
N ASN A 15 6.62 1.90 -16.11
CA ASN A 15 7.83 1.74 -15.32
C ASN A 15 9.05 1.54 -16.23
N THR A 16 9.93 2.53 -16.26
CA THR A 16 11.14 2.54 -17.10
C THR A 16 12.43 2.43 -16.30
N ASP A 17 12.33 2.43 -14.97
CA ASP A 17 13.43 2.79 -14.07
C ASP A 17 13.48 1.95 -12.78
N HIS A 18 12.52 1.04 -12.55
CA HIS A 18 12.50 0.15 -11.39
C HIS A 18 12.54 -1.32 -11.80
N ILE A 19 13.29 -2.11 -11.04
CA ILE A 19 13.16 -3.58 -11.04
C ILE A 19 11.92 -3.93 -10.22
N VAL A 20 11.05 -4.77 -10.78
CA VAL A 20 9.87 -5.28 -10.06
C VAL A 20 10.13 -6.71 -9.62
N VAL A 21 9.90 -6.97 -8.33
CA VAL A 21 10.02 -8.30 -7.75
C VAL A 21 8.65 -8.73 -7.25
N TYR A 22 8.23 -9.93 -7.65
CA TYR A 22 6.98 -10.55 -7.21
C TYR A 22 7.31 -11.77 -6.33
N PRO A 23 7.50 -11.57 -5.01
CA PRO A 23 7.72 -12.70 -4.13
C PRO A 23 6.47 -13.58 -4.03
N GLN A 24 6.69 -14.87 -3.83
CA GLN A 24 5.63 -15.87 -3.81
C GLN A 24 5.32 -16.29 -2.37
N GLY A 25 4.11 -16.04 -1.91
CA GLY A 25 3.65 -16.48 -0.59
C GLY A 25 3.71 -18.01 -0.45
N PHE A 26 4.08 -18.47 0.74
CA PHE A 26 4.20 -19.90 1.04
C PHE A 26 2.84 -20.59 0.94
N LEU A 27 2.77 -21.72 0.22
CA LEU A 27 1.50 -22.39 -0.12
C LEU A 27 0.45 -21.47 -0.77
N ASN A 28 0.88 -20.39 -1.43
CA ASN A 28 0.03 -19.35 -2.00
C ASN A 28 -0.77 -18.53 -0.97
N HIS A 29 -0.30 -18.49 0.28
CA HIS A 29 -0.87 -17.65 1.32
C HIS A 29 0.17 -16.66 1.83
N TRP A 30 -0.31 -15.49 2.25
CA TRP A 30 0.46 -14.49 2.97
C TRP A 30 -0.01 -14.49 4.44
N GLN A 31 0.95 -14.50 5.37
CA GLN A 31 0.79 -14.59 6.82
C GLN A 31 -0.16 -13.56 7.43
N PRO A 32 -0.28 -12.30 6.96
CA PRO A 32 -1.29 -11.38 7.48
C PRO A 32 -2.72 -11.89 7.32
N GLY A 33 -2.98 -12.79 6.36
CA GLY A 33 -4.27 -13.45 6.25
C GLY A 33 -4.50 -14.41 7.42
N PRO A 34 -5.63 -14.34 8.15
CA PRO A 34 -5.90 -15.18 9.32
C PRO A 34 -6.02 -16.68 8.99
N TYR A 35 -6.15 -17.02 7.71
CA TYR A 35 -6.19 -18.39 7.18
C TYR A 35 -4.80 -18.97 6.84
N ALA A 36 -3.74 -18.19 6.93
CA ALA A 36 -2.39 -18.70 6.71
C ALA A 36 -2.03 -19.68 7.84
N THR A 37 -1.94 -20.97 7.51
CA THR A 37 -1.69 -22.05 8.49
C THR A 37 -0.22 -22.39 8.68
N SER A 38 0.68 -21.77 7.90
CA SER A 38 2.11 -22.03 7.97
C SER A 38 2.82 -21.15 8.98
N ASN A 39 3.89 -21.68 9.58
CA ASN A 39 4.83 -20.91 10.40
C ASN A 39 5.86 -20.12 9.54
N ALA A 40 5.70 -20.09 8.22
CA ALA A 40 6.54 -19.28 7.36
C ALA A 40 6.24 -17.79 7.61
N SER A 41 7.27 -17.04 7.98
CA SER A 41 7.18 -15.61 8.24
C SER A 41 7.51 -14.83 6.97
N ASP A 42 6.52 -14.12 6.43
CA ASP A 42 6.71 -13.29 5.23
C ASP A 42 7.59 -12.08 5.52
N LEU A 43 7.58 -11.59 6.77
CA LEU A 43 8.47 -10.54 7.25
C LEU A 43 9.93 -11.04 7.26
N ASP A 44 10.20 -12.22 7.83
CA ASP A 44 11.56 -12.79 7.84
C ASP A 44 12.05 -13.11 6.42
N PHE A 45 11.15 -13.62 5.57
CA PHE A 45 11.46 -13.84 4.16
C PHE A 45 11.82 -12.53 3.46
N THR A 46 11.06 -11.45 3.68
CA THR A 46 11.35 -10.13 3.10
C THR A 46 12.67 -9.56 3.64
N ALA A 47 12.92 -9.72 4.94
CA ALA A 47 14.18 -9.32 5.57
C ALA A 47 15.40 -10.03 4.98
N ALA A 48 15.26 -11.29 4.55
CA ALA A 48 16.30 -12.02 3.85
C ALA A 48 16.38 -11.68 2.35
N LEU A 49 15.24 -11.37 1.72
CA LEU A 49 15.16 -11.08 0.28
C LEU A 49 15.81 -9.74 -0.07
N LEU A 50 15.60 -8.69 0.72
CA LEU A 50 16.17 -7.36 0.47
C LEU A 50 17.70 -7.37 0.31
N PRO A 51 18.51 -7.88 1.26
CA PRO A 51 19.95 -7.93 1.11
C PRO A 51 20.38 -8.89 -0.01
N HIS A 52 19.64 -9.98 -0.26
CA HIS A 52 19.93 -10.86 -1.38
C HIS A 52 19.82 -10.13 -2.73
N LEU A 53 18.76 -9.37 -2.94
CA LEU A 53 18.56 -8.57 -4.15
C LEU A 53 19.60 -7.45 -4.28
N GLN A 54 19.91 -6.76 -3.18
CA GLN A 54 20.92 -5.69 -3.17
C GLN A 54 22.34 -6.22 -3.46
N ASN A 55 22.64 -7.46 -3.08
CA ASN A 55 23.90 -8.11 -3.41
C ASN A 55 23.94 -8.67 -4.85
N THR A 56 22.78 -8.87 -5.47
CA THR A 56 22.65 -9.47 -6.81
C THR A 56 22.54 -8.40 -7.91
N PHE A 57 21.87 -7.29 -7.62
CA PHE A 57 21.60 -6.20 -8.55
C PHE A 57 22.08 -4.86 -7.98
N CYS A 58 22.36 -3.89 -8.86
CA CYS A 58 22.68 -2.52 -8.45
C CYS A 58 21.42 -1.75 -8.01
N ILE A 59 20.92 -2.07 -6.82
CA ILE A 59 19.70 -1.46 -6.26
C ILE A 59 20.09 -0.21 -5.46
N ASN A 60 19.39 0.90 -5.71
CA ASN A 60 19.47 2.07 -4.86
C ASN A 60 18.70 1.81 -3.55
N SER A 61 19.43 1.62 -2.44
CA SER A 61 18.83 1.34 -1.13
C SER A 61 17.93 2.45 -0.59
N ASN A 62 18.05 3.67 -1.11
CA ASN A 62 17.18 4.78 -0.73
C ASN A 62 15.84 4.78 -1.49
N ARG A 63 15.65 3.85 -2.43
CA ARG A 63 14.50 3.79 -3.35
C ARG A 63 13.95 2.37 -3.45
N ILE A 64 13.62 1.82 -2.28
CA ILE A 64 12.93 0.53 -2.16
C ILE A 64 11.49 0.83 -1.76
N TYR A 65 10.54 0.16 -2.41
CA TYR A 65 9.11 0.45 -2.27
C TYR A 65 8.31 -0.86 -2.17
N ALA A 66 7.09 -0.79 -1.64
CA ALA A 66 6.21 -1.95 -1.54
C ALA A 66 4.77 -1.60 -1.96
N THR A 67 4.17 -2.49 -2.74
CA THR A 67 2.75 -2.45 -3.15
C THR A 67 2.22 -3.87 -3.25
N GLY A 68 0.90 -4.00 -3.24
CA GLY A 68 0.21 -5.27 -3.26
C GLY A 68 -1.30 -5.06 -3.16
N LYS A 69 -2.04 -6.04 -3.66
CA LYS A 69 -3.50 -6.03 -3.63
C LYS A 69 -4.03 -6.95 -2.52
N SER A 70 -5.18 -6.63 -1.91
CA SER A 70 -5.89 -7.56 -1.03
C SER A 70 -5.04 -7.93 0.18
N VAL A 71 -4.84 -9.22 0.47
CA VAL A 71 -3.92 -9.65 1.53
C VAL A 71 -2.47 -9.24 1.25
N GLY A 72 -2.06 -9.09 -0.02
CA GLY A 72 -0.79 -8.47 -0.37
C GLY A 72 -0.72 -6.99 0.03
N GLY A 73 -1.83 -6.25 -0.08
CA GLY A 73 -1.93 -4.87 0.44
C GLY A 73 -1.92 -4.83 1.98
N GLY A 74 -2.54 -5.83 2.62
CA GLY A 74 -2.41 -6.07 4.06
C GLY A 74 -0.96 -6.35 4.48
N PHE A 75 -0.23 -7.12 3.68
CA PHE A 75 1.19 -7.39 3.90
C PHE A 75 2.07 -6.16 3.72
N VAL A 76 1.77 -5.31 2.73
CA VAL A 76 2.41 -3.99 2.61
C VAL A 76 2.19 -3.15 3.88
N SER A 77 0.98 -3.18 4.46
CA SER A 77 0.73 -2.53 5.75
C SER A 77 1.53 -3.16 6.90
N ALA A 78 1.68 -4.48 6.92
CA ALA A 78 2.49 -5.17 7.93
C ALA A 78 3.98 -4.79 7.82
N LEU A 79 4.53 -4.75 6.60
CA LEU A 79 5.89 -4.25 6.34
C LEU A 79 6.07 -2.81 6.82
N ALA A 80 5.07 -1.96 6.58
CA ALA A 80 5.12 -0.57 7.00
C ALA A 80 5.05 -0.40 8.52
N CYS A 81 4.39 -1.33 9.23
CA CYS A 81 4.25 -1.35 10.69
C CYS A 81 5.38 -2.08 11.43
N ASP A 82 6.34 -2.65 10.71
CA ASP A 82 7.48 -3.34 11.30
C ASP A 82 8.63 -2.35 11.56
N PRO A 83 9.14 -2.23 12.80
CA PRO A 83 10.14 -1.22 13.14
C PRO A 83 11.52 -1.46 12.53
N HIS A 84 11.80 -2.64 11.98
CA HIS A 84 13.07 -3.00 11.34
C HIS A 84 12.99 -2.99 9.82
N LEU A 85 11.84 -3.38 9.25
CA LEU A 85 11.60 -3.40 7.81
C LEU A 85 11.04 -2.07 7.32
N GLY A 86 10.11 -1.45 8.05
CA GLY A 86 9.48 -0.18 7.71
C GLY A 86 10.49 0.90 7.29
N PRO A 87 11.58 1.14 8.06
CA PRO A 87 12.62 2.10 7.70
C PRO A 87 13.42 1.79 6.42
N GLN A 88 13.34 0.57 5.90
CA GLN A 88 14.03 0.16 4.66
C GLN A 88 13.24 0.54 3.40
N PHE A 89 11.96 0.89 3.53
CA PHE A 89 11.11 1.29 2.40
C PHE A 89 10.85 2.80 2.41
N ALA A 90 11.09 3.43 1.26
CA ALA A 90 10.89 4.85 1.03
C ALA A 90 9.42 5.25 0.90
N ALA A 91 8.56 4.34 0.42
CA ALA A 91 7.12 4.55 0.31
C ALA A 91 6.36 3.22 0.14
N PHE A 92 5.08 3.25 0.49
CA PHE A 92 4.15 2.14 0.41
C PHE A 92 2.92 2.52 -0.40
N ALA A 93 2.36 1.56 -1.14
CA ALA A 93 1.13 1.78 -1.89
C ALA A 93 0.19 0.55 -1.89
N PRO A 94 -0.51 0.23 -0.78
CA PRO A 94 -1.47 -0.87 -0.77
C PRO A 94 -2.71 -0.55 -1.62
N VAL A 95 -3.28 -1.59 -2.25
CA VAL A 95 -4.48 -1.49 -3.09
C VAL A 95 -5.54 -2.48 -2.60
N SER A 96 -6.76 -2.02 -2.32
CA SER A 96 -7.82 -2.86 -1.73
C SER A 96 -7.32 -3.70 -0.55
N GLY A 97 -6.50 -3.10 0.33
CA GLY A 97 -5.71 -3.84 1.31
C GLY A 97 -6.54 -4.50 2.41
N ALA A 98 -6.27 -5.77 2.70
CA ALA A 98 -6.87 -6.49 3.83
C ALA A 98 -6.06 -6.24 5.11
N TYR A 99 -6.36 -5.16 5.84
CA TYR A 99 -5.56 -4.65 6.96
C TYR A 99 -5.70 -5.46 8.26
N TYR A 100 -5.52 -6.78 8.20
CA TYR A 100 -5.61 -7.67 9.37
C TYR A 100 -4.53 -7.41 10.44
N TRP A 101 -3.42 -6.80 10.06
CA TRP A 101 -2.30 -6.50 10.97
C TRP A 101 -2.50 -5.20 11.75
N ASP A 102 -3.24 -4.26 11.17
CA ASP A 102 -3.42 -2.89 11.66
C ASP A 102 -4.92 -2.59 11.77
N THR A 103 -5.50 -3.01 12.88
CA THR A 103 -6.95 -3.08 13.14
C THR A 103 -7.36 -2.09 14.23
N PRO A 104 -8.66 -1.78 14.38
CA PRO A 104 -9.11 -0.82 15.40
C PRO A 104 -8.69 -1.18 16.83
N SER A 105 -8.53 -2.48 17.13
CA SER A 105 -8.14 -2.94 18.48
C SER A 105 -6.65 -2.91 18.75
N ASN A 106 -5.79 -2.84 17.71
CA ASN A 106 -4.33 -2.92 17.86
C ASN A 106 -3.55 -1.85 17.07
N HIS A 107 -4.21 -0.86 16.46
CA HIS A 107 -3.53 0.09 15.55
C HIS A 107 -2.40 0.89 16.21
N THR A 108 -2.41 1.05 17.53
CA THR A 108 -1.37 1.74 18.29
C THR A 108 -0.08 0.93 18.44
N ALA A 109 -0.13 -0.37 18.14
CA ALA A 109 1.05 -1.26 18.14
C ALA A 109 1.84 -1.20 16.82
N CYS A 110 1.27 -0.62 15.76
CA CYS A 110 1.98 -0.39 14.51
C CYS A 110 3.04 0.70 14.69
N ASP A 111 4.31 0.33 14.49
CA ASP A 111 5.46 1.23 14.62
C ASP A 111 6.25 1.25 13.30
N PRO A 112 6.26 2.36 12.55
CA PRO A 112 6.99 2.46 11.30
C PRO A 112 8.52 2.54 11.46
N GLY A 113 9.02 2.48 12.70
CA GLY A 113 10.42 2.47 13.06
C GLY A 113 11.11 3.83 12.94
N PRO A 114 12.40 3.92 13.30
CA PRO A 114 13.17 5.16 13.20
C PRO A 114 13.38 5.55 11.73
N ARG A 115 12.92 6.75 11.34
CA ARG A 115 13.10 7.29 9.98
C ARG A 115 14.00 8.54 9.98
N THR A 116 14.75 8.75 8.90
CA THR A 116 15.66 9.90 8.68
C THR A 116 14.86 11.23 8.57
N PRO A 117 15.51 12.43 8.59
CA PRO A 117 14.86 13.69 8.99
C PRO A 117 13.59 13.99 8.17
N ASN A 118 12.47 14.10 8.89
CA ASN A 118 11.06 14.30 8.51
C ASN A 118 10.11 13.14 8.87
N ASN A 119 10.61 12.02 9.42
CA ASN A 119 9.84 11.01 10.19
C ASN A 119 8.53 10.50 9.55
N GLN A 120 8.49 10.36 8.23
CA GLN A 120 7.30 9.95 7.50
C GLN A 120 7.48 8.60 6.82
N ALA A 121 6.42 7.80 6.86
CA ALA A 121 6.20 6.62 6.05
C ALA A 121 5.19 6.97 4.95
N PRO A 122 5.62 7.40 3.75
CA PRO A 122 4.69 7.77 2.70
C PRO A 122 3.76 6.60 2.34
N VAL A 123 2.45 6.82 2.41
CA VAL A 123 1.42 5.82 2.11
C VAL A 123 0.44 6.36 1.07
N LEU A 124 0.26 5.60 -0.01
CA LEU A 124 -0.75 5.85 -1.04
C LEU A 124 -1.74 4.68 -1.10
N GLU A 125 -2.99 4.90 -0.74
CA GLU A 125 -4.03 3.85 -0.72
C GLU A 125 -5.02 4.05 -1.87
N PHE A 126 -5.47 2.93 -2.47
CA PHE A 126 -6.62 2.90 -3.38
C PHE A 126 -7.65 1.89 -2.92
N HIS A 127 -8.93 2.30 -2.89
CA HIS A 127 -10.03 1.40 -2.52
C HIS A 127 -11.31 1.69 -3.29
N GLY A 128 -12.00 0.60 -3.66
CA GLY A 128 -13.33 0.64 -4.25
C GLY A 128 -14.43 0.77 -3.21
N LEU A 129 -15.44 1.62 -3.47
CA LEU A 129 -16.60 1.77 -2.57
C LEU A 129 -17.61 0.61 -2.68
N ASN A 130 -17.51 -0.21 -3.72
CA ASN A 130 -18.32 -1.42 -3.91
C ASN A 130 -17.51 -2.70 -3.62
N ASP A 131 -16.38 -2.60 -2.92
CA ASP A 131 -15.60 -3.76 -2.51
C ASP A 131 -16.41 -4.59 -1.50
N THR A 132 -16.85 -5.78 -1.92
CA THR A 132 -17.60 -6.71 -1.07
C THR A 132 -16.72 -7.80 -0.46
N THR A 133 -15.43 -7.82 -0.79
CA THR A 133 -14.47 -8.79 -0.22
C THR A 133 -13.78 -8.17 0.98
N ILE A 134 -13.26 -6.96 0.83
CA ILE A 134 -12.70 -6.12 1.88
C ILE A 134 -13.51 -4.82 1.88
N PRO A 135 -14.59 -4.73 2.67
CA PRO A 135 -15.45 -3.56 2.64
C PRO A 135 -14.73 -2.28 3.00
N TYR A 136 -14.96 -1.21 2.22
CA TYR A 136 -14.41 0.12 2.49
C TYR A 136 -14.70 0.61 3.90
N ASP A 137 -15.92 0.36 4.38
CA ASP A 137 -16.36 0.79 5.70
C ASP A 137 -15.84 -0.08 6.85
N GLY A 138 -15.06 -1.12 6.53
CA GLY A 138 -14.53 -2.07 7.49
C GLY A 138 -15.58 -3.09 7.95
N GLY A 139 -15.35 -3.61 9.15
CA GLY A 139 -16.24 -4.58 9.81
C GLY A 139 -15.66 -6.00 9.85
N TRP A 140 -16.46 -6.91 10.41
CA TRP A 140 -16.01 -8.26 10.70
C TRP A 140 -15.78 -9.08 9.44
N HIS A 141 -14.54 -9.51 9.24
CA HIS A 141 -14.14 -10.34 8.13
C HIS A 141 -13.15 -11.41 8.60
N GLN A 142 -13.47 -12.68 8.37
CA GLN A 142 -12.63 -13.83 8.71
C GLN A 142 -12.08 -13.84 10.16
N GLY A 143 -12.91 -13.41 11.13
CA GLY A 143 -12.52 -13.44 12.54
C GLY A 143 -11.74 -12.21 13.01
N VAL A 144 -11.61 -11.19 12.17
CA VAL A 144 -10.91 -9.94 12.47
C VAL A 144 -11.84 -8.76 12.17
N ASP A 145 -11.82 -7.74 13.02
CA ASP A 145 -12.53 -6.48 12.77
C ASP A 145 -11.66 -5.57 11.90
N LEU A 146 -11.99 -5.44 10.62
CA LEU A 146 -11.23 -4.61 9.69
C LEU A 146 -11.57 -3.13 9.89
N PRO A 147 -10.60 -2.22 9.75
CA PRO A 147 -10.86 -0.80 9.85
C PRO A 147 -11.66 -0.27 8.66
N ASN A 148 -12.43 0.79 8.88
CA ASN A 148 -12.78 1.70 7.79
C ASN A 148 -11.49 2.20 7.13
N VAL A 149 -11.39 2.13 5.81
CA VAL A 149 -10.15 2.44 5.07
C VAL A 149 -9.74 3.91 5.23
N GLY A 150 -10.71 4.82 5.27
CA GLY A 150 -10.45 6.23 5.56
C GLY A 150 -9.93 6.47 6.97
N MET A 151 -10.40 5.69 7.95
CA MET A 151 -9.85 5.70 9.31
C MET A 151 -8.41 5.15 9.35
N TRP A 152 -8.13 4.06 8.63
CA TRP A 152 -6.78 3.50 8.50
C TRP A 152 -5.79 4.51 7.89
N ALA A 153 -6.17 5.22 6.82
CA ALA A 153 -5.37 6.32 6.29
C ALA A 153 -5.20 7.46 7.32
N GLY A 154 -6.24 7.70 8.13
CA GLY A 154 -6.22 8.59 9.28
C GLY A 154 -5.17 8.21 10.35
N TRP A 155 -4.91 6.93 10.58
CA TRP A 155 -3.84 6.50 11.50
C TRP A 155 -2.46 6.77 10.92
N TRP A 156 -2.27 6.54 9.61
CA TRP A 156 -1.00 6.85 8.94
C TRP A 156 -0.65 8.32 8.99
N LYS A 157 -1.61 9.25 8.86
CA LYS A 157 -1.28 10.68 9.00
C LYS A 157 -0.73 11.00 10.40
N VAL A 158 -1.24 10.35 11.45
CA VAL A 158 -0.80 10.55 12.83
C VAL A 158 0.59 9.94 13.03
N ARG A 159 0.82 8.72 12.52
CA ARG A 159 2.16 8.09 12.51
C ARG A 159 3.19 8.94 11.77
N ASN A 160 2.75 9.68 10.75
CA ASN A 160 3.56 10.59 9.95
C ASN A 160 3.69 12.01 10.53
N GLY A 161 3.30 12.20 11.79
CA GLY A 161 3.56 13.42 12.56
C GLY A 161 2.49 14.51 12.43
N CYS A 162 1.41 14.27 11.71
CA CYS A 162 0.30 15.23 11.64
C CYS A 162 -0.68 15.06 12.80
N SER A 163 -1.33 16.16 13.17
CA SER A 163 -2.29 16.14 14.27
C SER A 163 -3.56 15.33 13.92
N ALA A 164 -4.18 14.73 14.93
CA ALA A 164 -5.40 13.95 14.78
C ALA A 164 -6.59 14.78 14.26
N ASP A 165 -6.62 16.09 14.53
CA ASP A 165 -7.65 17.04 14.06
C ASP A 165 -7.37 17.61 12.66
N GLN A 166 -6.16 17.44 12.12
CA GLN A 166 -5.82 17.94 10.78
C GLN A 166 -6.68 17.26 9.71
N GLY A 167 -7.54 18.05 9.04
CA GLY A 167 -8.38 17.58 7.95
C GLY A 167 -7.59 17.32 6.66
N PRO A 168 -8.09 16.46 5.76
CA PRO A 168 -7.50 16.28 4.44
C PRO A 168 -7.94 17.39 3.47
N ASN A 169 -7.16 17.59 2.41
CA ASN A 169 -7.65 18.20 1.18
C ASN A 169 -8.34 17.12 0.33
N VAL A 170 -9.61 17.32 -0.01
CA VAL A 170 -10.39 16.38 -0.82
C VAL A 170 -10.55 16.91 -2.23
N ILE A 171 -9.95 16.21 -3.18
CA ILE A 171 -9.97 16.55 -4.60
C ILE A 171 -10.91 15.58 -5.31
N LYS A 172 -12.02 16.13 -5.83
CA LYS A 172 -13.02 15.34 -6.55
C LYS A 172 -12.79 15.42 -8.05
N SER A 173 -12.87 14.27 -8.70
CA SER A 173 -12.77 14.16 -10.17
C SER A 173 -13.87 13.23 -10.71
N PHE A 174 -14.05 13.21 -12.03
CA PHE A 174 -15.06 12.38 -12.71
C PHE A 174 -16.49 12.55 -12.14
N GLY A 175 -16.91 13.80 -11.90
CA GLY A 175 -18.22 14.09 -11.33
C GLY A 175 -18.36 13.67 -9.86
N GLY A 176 -17.27 13.46 -9.14
CA GLY A 176 -17.26 12.99 -7.75
C GLY A 176 -17.16 11.48 -7.61
N ASN A 177 -17.06 10.73 -8.70
CA ASN A 177 -16.87 9.27 -8.65
C ASN A 177 -15.47 8.86 -8.17
N VAL A 178 -14.50 9.78 -8.21
CA VAL A 178 -13.20 9.58 -7.59
C VAL A 178 -12.92 10.73 -6.64
N GLU A 179 -12.65 10.38 -5.38
CA GLU A 179 -12.20 11.32 -4.36
C GLU A 179 -10.76 10.98 -3.97
N ARG A 180 -9.83 11.91 -4.21
CA ARG A 180 -8.46 11.84 -3.70
C ARG A 180 -8.38 12.65 -2.41
N ILE A 181 -8.11 11.96 -1.31
CA ILE A 181 -7.99 12.50 0.04
C ILE A 181 -6.50 12.64 0.34
N VAL A 182 -6.03 13.88 0.44
CA VAL A 182 -4.60 14.19 0.60
C VAL A 182 -4.35 14.82 1.95
N TYR A 183 -3.53 14.19 2.78
CA TYR A 183 -2.98 14.78 3.99
C TYR A 183 -1.62 15.40 3.66
N GLY A 184 -1.68 16.56 3.00
CA GLY A 184 -0.49 17.31 2.57
C GLY A 184 0.37 17.68 3.78
N GLY A 185 1.67 17.40 3.70
CA GLY A 185 2.59 17.54 4.82
C GLY A 185 2.71 16.31 5.72
N CYS A 186 1.91 15.25 5.49
CA CYS A 186 1.99 13.96 6.19
C CYS A 186 2.37 12.81 5.25
N ALA A 187 2.57 13.07 3.95
CA ALA A 187 2.81 12.06 2.93
C ALA A 187 1.79 10.90 2.93
N VAL A 188 0.51 11.19 3.17
CA VAL A 188 -0.58 10.20 3.09
C VAL A 188 -1.59 10.64 2.03
N GLU A 189 -1.87 9.74 1.08
CA GLU A 189 -2.92 9.89 0.09
C GLU A 189 -3.83 8.66 0.09
N HIS A 190 -5.13 8.89 -0.10
CA HIS A 190 -6.14 7.85 -0.16
C HIS A 190 -7.12 8.12 -1.31
N TRP A 191 -7.32 7.16 -2.19
CA TRP A 191 -8.18 7.26 -3.36
C TRP A 191 -9.42 6.38 -3.20
N LYS A 192 -10.57 7.04 -3.08
CA LYS A 192 -11.89 6.39 -3.06
C LYS A 192 -12.46 6.34 -4.46
N ILE A 193 -12.89 5.17 -4.90
CA ILE A 193 -13.38 4.98 -6.27
C ILE A 193 -14.80 4.38 -6.23
N ALA A 194 -15.78 5.18 -6.61
CA ALA A 194 -17.18 4.78 -6.67
C ALA A 194 -17.41 3.67 -7.71
N GLY A 195 -18.23 2.67 -7.38
CA GLY A 195 -18.56 1.57 -8.28
C GLY A 195 -17.46 0.54 -8.51
N LEU A 196 -16.22 0.79 -8.06
CA LEU A 196 -15.14 -0.20 -8.10
C LEU A 196 -15.33 -1.23 -6.98
N GLY A 197 -15.21 -2.51 -7.32
CA GLY A 197 -15.21 -3.63 -6.36
C GLY A 197 -13.82 -3.96 -5.82
N HIS A 198 -13.59 -5.23 -5.48
CA HIS A 198 -12.29 -5.74 -5.01
C HIS A 198 -11.27 -5.88 -6.13
N ALA A 199 -10.75 -4.76 -6.63
CA ALA A 199 -10.00 -4.72 -7.88
C ALA A 199 -8.80 -3.78 -7.85
N TRP A 200 -7.75 -4.15 -8.59
CA TRP A 200 -6.72 -3.19 -8.98
C TRP A 200 -7.32 -2.15 -9.95
N PRO A 201 -7.31 -0.84 -9.61
CA PRO A 201 -7.89 0.17 -10.48
C PRO A 201 -7.16 0.26 -11.83
N SER A 202 -7.90 0.10 -12.91
CA SER A 202 -7.43 0.23 -14.29
C SER A 202 -8.52 0.87 -15.13
N THR A 203 -8.15 1.76 -16.05
CA THR A 203 -9.09 2.34 -17.03
C THR A 203 -9.50 1.34 -18.11
N LEU A 204 -8.79 0.23 -18.23
CA LEU A 204 -9.09 -0.88 -19.11
C LEU A 204 -9.56 -2.10 -18.31
N PRO A 205 -10.36 -3.01 -18.90
CA PRO A 205 -10.68 -4.29 -18.30
C PRO A 205 -9.45 -5.07 -17.85
N ASN A 206 -9.54 -5.72 -16.70
CA ASN A 206 -8.53 -6.64 -16.20
C ASN A 206 -9.21 -7.86 -15.54
N SER A 207 -8.42 -8.77 -14.96
CA SER A 207 -8.94 -10.00 -14.35
C SER A 207 -9.81 -9.76 -13.11
N ASP A 208 -9.70 -8.59 -12.47
CA ASP A 208 -10.52 -8.24 -11.30
C ASP A 208 -11.83 -7.54 -11.69
N ASN A 209 -11.80 -6.79 -12.80
CA ASN A 209 -12.90 -5.94 -13.22
C ASN A 209 -12.98 -5.89 -14.74
N SER A 210 -14.04 -6.49 -15.30
CA SER A 210 -14.26 -6.60 -16.74
C SER A 210 -14.67 -5.29 -17.41
N GLN A 211 -14.99 -4.24 -16.65
CA GLN A 211 -15.45 -2.95 -17.19
C GLN A 211 -14.35 -1.87 -17.17
N GLY A 212 -13.27 -2.09 -16.40
CA GLY A 212 -12.38 -0.99 -16.02
C GLY A 212 -13.07 0.01 -15.08
N THR A 213 -12.38 1.11 -14.78
CA THR A 213 -12.86 2.19 -13.91
C THR A 213 -12.31 3.54 -14.39
N TYR A 214 -12.42 4.58 -13.56
CA TYR A 214 -12.07 5.95 -13.92
C TYR A 214 -10.56 6.21 -13.98
N VAL A 215 -9.77 5.47 -13.21
CA VAL A 215 -8.33 5.73 -13.00
C VAL A 215 -7.53 4.43 -13.12
N ASN A 216 -6.27 4.58 -13.54
CA ASN A 216 -5.28 3.51 -13.53
C ASN A 216 -4.31 3.74 -12.38
N ALA A 217 -4.31 2.85 -11.38
CA ALA A 217 -3.47 2.99 -10.19
C ALA A 217 -1.98 2.82 -10.51
N THR A 218 -1.63 2.01 -11.51
CA THR A 218 -0.24 1.64 -11.81
C THR A 218 0.68 2.84 -12.07
N PRO A 219 0.42 3.73 -13.05
CA PRO A 219 1.28 4.89 -13.26
C PRO A 219 1.29 5.84 -12.05
N VAL A 220 0.18 5.96 -11.32
CA VAL A 220 0.10 6.80 -10.12
C VAL A 220 1.01 6.25 -9.01
N ILE A 221 1.02 4.94 -8.81
CA ILE A 221 1.89 4.25 -7.84
C ILE A 221 3.36 4.40 -8.23
N VAL A 222 3.69 4.23 -9.52
CA VAL A 222 5.07 4.39 -9.98
C VAL A 222 5.54 5.84 -9.79
N ASP A 223 4.72 6.84 -10.10
CA ASP A 223 5.06 8.25 -9.87
C ASP A 223 5.17 8.59 -8.37
N TRP A 224 4.29 8.01 -7.54
CA TRP A 224 4.40 8.09 -6.09
C TRP A 224 5.74 7.56 -5.59
N PHE A 225 6.18 6.40 -6.08
CA PHE A 225 7.48 5.83 -5.74
C PHE A 225 8.63 6.72 -6.20
N ARG A 226 8.63 7.22 -7.45
CA ARG A 226 9.65 8.16 -7.95
C ARG A 226 9.79 9.40 -7.05
N GLY A 227 8.67 9.92 -6.57
CA GLY A 227 8.62 11.10 -5.71
C GLY A 227 9.23 10.93 -4.31
N HIS A 228 9.46 9.70 -3.85
CA HIS A 228 9.91 9.44 -2.48
C HIS A 228 11.27 8.73 -2.45
N SER A 229 12.15 9.15 -1.54
CA SER A 229 13.39 8.45 -1.22
C SER A 229 13.76 8.59 0.25
N LEU A 230 14.47 7.60 0.80
CA LEU A 230 15.06 7.72 2.13
C LEU A 230 16.15 8.80 2.09
N GLY A 231 16.13 9.74 3.04
CA GLY A 231 17.15 10.78 3.18
C GLY A 231 17.01 12.01 2.28
N SER A 232 15.96 12.13 1.47
CA SER A 232 15.66 13.39 0.77
C SER A 232 14.93 14.35 1.71
N SER A 233 15.65 15.35 2.25
CA SER A 233 15.02 16.60 2.65
C SER A 233 14.40 17.22 1.40
N LEU A 234 13.13 17.62 1.45
CA LEU A 234 12.55 18.51 0.45
C LEU A 234 13.34 19.82 0.52
N ILE A 235 14.35 19.97 -0.33
CA ILE A 235 14.99 21.26 -0.61
C ILE A 235 14.48 21.65 -1.99
N GLY A 236 13.53 22.56 -2.02
CA GLY A 236 12.89 23.11 -3.22
C GLY A 236 11.68 23.93 -2.85
#